data_AF-A0A975LFV0-F1
#
_entry.id   AF-A0A975LFV0-F1
#
_cell.length_a   1.000
_cell.length_b   1.000
_cell.length_c   1.000
_cell.angle_alpha   90.00
_cell.angle_beta   90.00
_cell.angle_gamma   90.00
#
_symmetry.space_group_name_H-M   'P 1'
#
loop_
_entity.id
_entity.type
_entity.pdbx_description
1 polymer ?
#
loop_
_entity_poly.entity_id
_entity_poly.type
_entity_poly.pdbx_seq_one_letter_code
_entity_poly.pdbx_strand_id
1 'polypeptide(L)'
;MSIMMEVSKIKYEYKIIVKALFSKLRGKLVVDISNNIMSGYFYLFRKKQIIKEIHLVDNHFRYNDYVLTPIGKIPYLCEGVIDEMQINGTISTKISKMKIEGYRIKEK
;
A
#
# COMPACT_ATOMS: atom_id res chain seq x y z
N MET A 1 24.32 31.68 8.34
CA MET A 1 24.72 30.33 8.77
C MET A 1 23.46 29.48 8.77
N SER A 2 23.15 28.85 7.64
CA SER A 2 21.91 28.09 7.46
C SER A 2 22.13 26.68 7.98
N ILE A 3 21.51 26.35 9.11
CA ILE A 3 21.51 24.99 9.65
C ILE A 3 20.51 24.20 8.79
N MET A 4 21.00 23.56 7.72
CA MET A 4 20.24 22.50 7.06
C MET A 4 20.15 21.34 8.04
N MET A 5 19.07 21.29 8.81
CA MET A 5 18.68 20.06 9.50
C MET A 5 18.43 19.01 8.43
N GLU A 6 19.30 18.01 8.32
CA GLU A 6 18.96 16.75 7.69
C GLU A 6 17.76 16.18 8.46
N VAL A 7 16.57 16.38 7.91
CA VAL A 7 15.38 15.66 8.38
C VAL A 7 15.66 14.19 8.06
N SER A 8 16.07 13.43 9.08
CA SER A 8 16.26 11.99 8.99
C SER A 8 15.02 11.39 8.32
N LYS A 9 15.22 10.78 7.14
CA LYS A 9 14.14 10.17 6.37
C LYS A 9 13.71 8.90 7.09
N ILE A 10 12.72 9.00 7.98
CA ILE A 10 12.20 7.84 8.72
C ILE A 10 11.34 7.04 7.76
N LYS A 11 11.81 5.85 7.39
CA LYS A 11 11.09 4.93 6.50
C LYS A 11 10.67 3.68 7.24
N TYR A 12 9.39 3.34 7.14
CA TYR A 12 8.86 2.10 7.70
C TYR A 12 8.52 1.11 6.60
N GLU A 13 8.93 -0.13 6.81
CA GLU A 13 8.62 -1.23 5.91
C GLU A 13 7.50 -2.07 6.52
N TYR A 14 6.46 -2.34 5.73
CA TYR A 14 5.29 -3.11 6.12
C TYR A 14 5.16 -4.35 5.24
N LYS A 15 4.86 -5.48 5.86
CA LYS A 15 4.42 -6.68 5.14
C LYS A 15 2.90 -6.64 5.01
N ILE A 16 2.41 -6.86 3.79
CA ILE A 16 0.98 -6.79 3.47
C ILE A 16 0.42 -8.16 3.16
N ILE A 17 -0.83 -8.38 3.57
CA ILE A 17 -1.65 -9.53 3.25
C ILE A 17 -2.98 -9.02 2.69
N VAL A 18 -3.23 -9.34 1.43
CA VAL A 18 -4.54 -9.19 0.80
C VAL A 18 -5.31 -10.49 1.01
N LYS A 19 -6.40 -10.40 1.77
CA LYS A 19 -7.32 -11.52 2.02
C LYS A 19 -8.37 -11.57 0.92
N ALA A 20 -8.21 -12.50 -0.01
CA ALA A 20 -9.21 -12.83 -1.02
C ALA A 20 -10.03 -14.06 -0.59
N LEU A 21 -11.19 -14.26 -1.22
CA LEU A 21 -12.15 -15.34 -0.91
C LEU A 21 -11.51 -16.73 -0.76
N PHE A 22 -10.56 -17.07 -1.64
CA PHE A 22 -9.92 -18.39 -1.67
C PHE A 22 -8.39 -18.34 -1.58
N SER A 23 -7.80 -17.18 -1.27
CA SER A 23 -6.33 -17.08 -1.17
C SER A 23 -5.87 -15.89 -0.33
N LYS A 24 -4.64 -16.00 0.19
CA LYS A 24 -3.91 -14.89 0.82
C LYS A 24 -2.77 -14.49 -0.09
N LEU A 25 -2.82 -13.28 -0.62
CA LEU A 25 -1.76 -12.73 -1.47
C LEU A 25 -0.90 -11.79 -0.63
N ARG A 26 0.42 -11.90 -0.74
CA ARG A 26 1.36 -11.13 0.08
C ARG A 26 1.89 -9.93 -0.69
N GLY A 27 2.27 -8.89 0.02
CA GLY A 27 2.87 -7.68 -0.53
C GLY A 27 3.85 -7.06 0.45
N LYS A 28 4.42 -5.94 0.05
CA LYS A 28 5.33 -5.12 0.84
C LYS A 28 5.11 -3.66 0.51
N LEU A 29 4.86 -2.84 1.52
CA LEU A 29 4.77 -1.39 1.39
C LEU A 29 5.92 -0.73 2.15
N VAL A 30 6.34 0.41 1.66
CA VAL A 30 7.31 1.28 2.30
C VAL A 30 6.65 2.64 2.45
N VAL A 31 6.58 3.13 3.68
CA VAL A 31 6.02 4.42 4.03
C VAL A 31 7.16 5.32 4.47
N ASP A 32 7.36 6.41 3.73
CA ASP A 32 8.23 7.52 4.08
C ASP A 32 7.39 8.56 4.82
N ILE A 33 7.53 8.61 6.14
CA ILE A 33 6.75 9.52 6.99
C ILE A 33 7.16 10.96 6.78
N SER A 34 8.46 11.21 6.57
CA SER A 34 8.99 12.56 6.38
C SER A 34 8.36 13.26 5.17
N ASN A 35 7.99 12.49 4.14
CA ASN A 35 7.34 13.00 2.95
C ASN A 35 5.85 12.66 2.85
N ASN A 36 5.30 11.91 3.81
CA ASN A 36 3.96 11.31 3.73
C ASN A 36 3.73 10.54 2.42
N ILE A 37 4.74 9.79 1.96
CA ILE A 37 4.68 9.01 0.72
C ILE A 37 4.66 7.52 1.03
N MET A 38 3.73 6.81 0.40
CA MET A 38 3.69 5.36 0.38
C MET A 38 4.09 4.82 -1.00
N SER A 39 4.94 3.80 -1.01
CA SER A 39 5.39 3.07 -2.20
C SER A 39 5.42 1.57 -1.92
N GLY A 40 5.65 0.74 -2.94
CA GLY A 40 5.89 -0.69 -2.77
C GLY A 40 5.13 -1.55 -3.77
N TYR A 41 4.66 -2.72 -3.33
CA TYR A 41 3.88 -3.62 -4.16
C TYR A 41 2.99 -4.53 -3.34
N PHE A 42 1.96 -5.09 -3.98
CA PHE A 42 1.19 -6.21 -3.46
C PHE A 42 0.78 -7.11 -4.62
N TYR A 43 0.30 -8.30 -4.31
CA TYR A 43 -0.22 -9.20 -5.33
C TYR A 43 -1.75 -9.15 -5.32
N LEU A 44 -2.32 -9.00 -6.50
CA LEU A 44 -3.76 -9.04 -6.74
C LEU A 44 -4.02 -9.95 -7.94
N PHE A 45 -4.93 -10.91 -7.80
CA PHE A 45 -5.17 -11.95 -8.83
C PHE A 45 -3.88 -12.63 -9.32
N ARG A 46 -2.95 -12.92 -8.40
CA ARG A 46 -1.60 -13.45 -8.67
C ARG A 46 -0.70 -12.57 -9.55
N LYS A 47 -1.09 -11.31 -9.80
CA LYS A 47 -0.25 -10.32 -10.50
C LYS A 47 0.30 -9.28 -9.54
N LYS A 48 1.59 -8.98 -9.68
CA LYS A 48 2.27 -7.95 -8.90
C LYS A 48 1.77 -6.56 -9.31
N GLN A 49 1.20 -5.83 -8.37
CA GLN A 49 0.80 -4.43 -8.51
C GLN A 49 1.86 -3.56 -7.85
N ILE A 50 2.45 -2.63 -8.60
CA ILE A 50 3.50 -1.75 -8.11
C ILE A 50 2.88 -0.40 -7.79
N ILE A 51 3.08 0.04 -6.56
CA ILE A 51 2.73 1.38 -6.10
C ILE A 51 4.00 2.21 -6.17
N LYS A 52 4.04 3.20 -7.05
CA LYS A 52 5.20 4.07 -7.20
C LYS A 52 5.26 5.06 -6.05
N GLU A 53 4.29 5.97 -5.97
CA GLU A 53 4.20 6.98 -4.92
C GLU A 53 2.73 7.34 -4.73
N ILE A 54 2.27 7.32 -3.49
CA ILE A 54 0.94 7.77 -3.07
C ILE A 54 1.14 8.70 -1.89
N HIS A 55 0.55 9.88 -1.97
CA HIS A 55 0.51 10.80 -0.85
C HIS A 55 -0.51 10.32 0.20
N LEU A 56 -0.07 10.29 1.45
CA LEU A 56 -0.92 10.07 2.60
C LEU A 56 -1.51 11.41 3.03
N VAL A 57 -2.80 11.41 3.34
CA VAL A 57 -3.51 12.56 3.90
C VAL A 57 -4.14 12.10 5.20
N ASP A 58 -3.73 12.69 6.33
CA ASP A 58 -4.20 12.30 7.67
C ASP A 58 -4.11 10.79 7.93
N ASN A 59 -2.99 10.16 7.57
CA ASN A 59 -2.77 8.71 7.66
C ASN A 59 -3.67 7.85 6.75
N HIS A 60 -4.52 8.46 5.92
CA HIS A 60 -5.29 7.77 4.91
C HIS A 60 -4.53 7.67 3.59
N PHE A 61 -4.65 6.52 2.93
CA PHE A 61 -4.26 6.36 1.53
C PHE A 61 -5.48 6.03 0.69
N ARG A 62 -5.50 6.53 -0.53
CA ARG A 62 -6.50 6.21 -1.53
C ARG A 62 -5.88 6.31 -2.91
N TYR A 63 -5.98 5.23 -3.69
CA TYR A 63 -5.52 5.25 -5.08
C TYR A 63 -6.31 4.27 -5.93
N ASN A 64 -6.38 4.58 -7.22
CA ASN A 64 -7.06 3.77 -8.22
C ASN A 64 -6.02 3.28 -9.23
N ASP A 65 -6.15 2.03 -9.64
CA ASP A 65 -5.36 1.47 -10.73
C ASP A 65 -6.14 0.33 -11.39
N TYR A 66 -5.51 -0.44 -12.27
CA TYR A 66 -6.10 -1.58 -12.92
C TYR A 66 -5.16 -2.79 -12.93
N VAL A 67 -5.74 -3.96 -12.74
CA VAL A 67 -5.07 -5.23 -13.04
C VAL A 67 -5.32 -5.58 -14.50
N LEU A 68 -4.25 -5.93 -15.23
CA LEU A 68 -4.36 -6.58 -16.54
C LEU A 68 -4.65 -8.07 -16.37
N THR A 69 -5.76 -8.57 -16.87
CA THR A 69 -6.11 -9.99 -16.93
C THR A 69 -6.17 -10.50 -18.37
N PRO A 70 -6.19 -11.82 -18.62
CA PRO A 70 -6.41 -12.35 -19.96
C PRO A 70 -7.71 -11.85 -20.62
N ILE A 71 -8.72 -11.51 -19.82
CA ILE A 71 -10.04 -11.05 -20.29
C ILE A 71 -10.17 -9.52 -20.29
N GLY A 72 -9.10 -8.77 -20.01
CA GLY A 72 -9.08 -7.30 -20.06
C GLY A 72 -8.61 -6.62 -18.78
N LYS A 73 -8.88 -5.31 -18.66
CA LYS A 73 -8.51 -4.48 -17.51
C LYS A 73 -9.59 -4.54 -16.43
N ILE A 74 -9.20 -4.92 -15.21
CA ILE A 74 -10.07 -4.87 -14.04
C ILE A 74 -9.66 -3.67 -13.20
N PRO A 75 -10.46 -2.58 -13.18
CA PRO A 75 -10.19 -1.45 -12.31
C PRO A 75 -10.36 -1.87 -10.85
N TYR A 76 -9.49 -1.33 -10.00
CA TYR A 76 -9.60 -1.47 -8.56
C TYR A 76 -9.32 -0.14 -7.86
N LEU A 77 -10.05 0.08 -6.77
CA LEU A 77 -9.82 1.13 -5.80
C LEU A 77 -9.16 0.50 -4.58
N CYS A 78 -8.03 1.04 -4.14
CA CYS A 78 -7.36 0.62 -2.93
C CYS A 78 -7.28 1.79 -1.97
N GLU A 79 -7.83 1.61 -0.78
CA GLU A 79 -7.92 2.67 0.22
C GLU A 79 -7.85 2.11 1.63
N GLY A 80 -7.39 2.92 2.57
CA GLY A 80 -7.20 2.48 3.94
C GLY A 80 -6.51 3.52 4.81
N VAL A 81 -6.07 3.06 5.97
CA VAL A 81 -5.39 3.82 7.01
C VAL A 81 -4.07 3.13 7.33
N ILE A 82 -3.06 3.94 7.63
CA ILE A 82 -1.74 3.50 8.09
C ILE A 82 -1.54 4.10 9.46
N ASP A 83 -1.25 3.27 10.46
CA ASP A 83 -0.71 3.72 11.72
C ASP A 83 0.76 3.26 11.85
N GLU A 84 1.42 3.63 12.95
CA GLU A 84 2.85 3.33 13.15
C GLU A 84 3.19 1.84 13.11
N MET A 85 2.23 0.95 13.38
CA MET A 85 2.45 -0.49 13.49
C MET A 85 1.72 -1.29 12.43
N GLN A 86 0.62 -0.78 11.89
CA GLN A 86 -0.32 -1.52 11.06
C GLN A 86 -0.76 -0.73 9.83
N ILE A 87 -1.14 -1.48 8.80
CA ILE A 87 -1.84 -0.97 7.64
C ILE A 87 -3.15 -1.73 7.54
N ASN A 88 -4.26 -1.01 7.50
CA ASN A 88 -5.58 -1.60 7.35
C ASN A 88 -6.28 -0.94 6.17
N GLY A 89 -6.90 -1.73 5.29
CA GLY A 89 -7.56 -1.16 4.13
C GLY A 89 -8.38 -2.16 3.37
N THR A 90 -8.82 -1.75 2.18
CA THR A 90 -9.57 -2.60 1.27
C THR A 90 -9.16 -2.36 -0.17
N ILE A 91 -9.25 -3.43 -0.97
CA ILE A 91 -9.18 -3.36 -2.43
C ILE A 91 -10.57 -3.71 -2.93
N SER A 92 -11.21 -2.75 -3.60
CA SER A 92 -12.53 -2.90 -4.18
C SER A 92 -12.42 -2.94 -5.70
N THR A 93 -12.99 -3.97 -6.29
CA THR A 93 -13.21 -4.11 -7.74
C THR A 93 -14.71 -4.07 -8.00
N LYS A 94 -15.14 -4.02 -9.26
CA LYS A 94 -16.58 -4.13 -9.61
C LYS A 94 -17.25 -5.41 -9.09
N ILE A 95 -16.47 -6.49 -8.91
CA ILE A 95 -17.00 -7.84 -8.63
C ILE A 95 -16.63 -8.36 -7.23
N SER A 96 -15.75 -7.68 -6.50
CA SER A 96 -15.25 -8.17 -5.22
C SER A 96 -14.64 -7.07 -4.37
N LYS A 97 -14.75 -7.23 -3.05
CA LYS A 97 -14.07 -6.39 -2.05
C LYS A 97 -13.18 -7.29 -1.20
N MET A 98 -11.90 -6.96 -1.12
CA MET A 98 -10.87 -7.72 -0.40
C MET A 98 -10.33 -6.85 0.74
N LYS A 99 -10.01 -7.47 1.88
CA LYS A 99 -9.36 -6.79 3.00
C LYS A 99 -7.86 -6.76 2.80
N ILE A 100 -7.24 -5.63 3.14
CA ILE A 100 -5.79 -5.47 3.28
C ILE A 100 -5.49 -5.38 4.77
N GLU A 101 -4.55 -6.20 5.22
CA GLU A 101 -3.94 -6.08 6.54
C GLU A 101 -2.43 -6.09 6.40
N GLY A 102 -1.75 -5.27 7.17
CA GLY A 102 -0.31 -5.13 7.15
C GLY A 102 0.25 -4.84 8.52
N TYR A 103 1.51 -5.21 8.70
CA TYR A 103 2.24 -4.98 9.93
C TYR A 103 3.67 -4.52 9.62
N ARG A 104 4.15 -3.57 10.42
CA ARG A 104 5.51 -3.05 10.33
C ARG A 104 6.50 -4.18 10.63
N ILE A 105 7.54 -4.27 9.81
CA ILE A 105 8.60 -5.29 9.94
C ILE A 105 9.98 -4.68 10.13
N LYS A 106 10.19 -3.41 9.78
CA LYS A 106 11.48 -2.75 9.96
C LYS A 106 11.37 -1.23 9.94
N GLU A 107 12.27 -0.58 10.66
CA GLU A 107 12.67 0.82 10.46
C GLU A 107 13.89 0.88 9.54
N LYS A 108 13.91 1.85 8.63
CA LYS A 108 14.96 2.07 7.64
C LYS A 108 15.45 3.50 7.65
#